data_AF-A0A2D9UGM7-F1
#
_entry.id   AF-A0A2D9UGM7-F1
#
_cell.length_a   1.000
_cell.length_b   1.000
_cell.length_c   1.000
_cell.angle_alpha   90.00
_cell.angle_beta   90.00
_cell.angle_gamma   90.00
#
_symmetry.space_group_name_H-M   'P 1'
#
loop_
_entity.id
_entity.type
_entity.pdbx_description
1 polymer ?
#
loop_
_entity_poly.entity_id
_entity_poly.type
_entity_poly.pdbx_seq_one_letter_code
_entity_poly.pdbx_strand_id
1 'polypeptide(L)'
;MKGIIAKIMTITISTIFTCLNISCNDNLIAEIPSYIEITQFNYYQNNVLNNENAQITDAWVTMDNQNLGAFEIPFRIPILNNETENNAHSFIIYPGIKVNGISATRIKYPYYERFEIDTILEKDAIIHLTPSTSYTEQTNLYFTQPESQFENGNNILAASLLSDTMPITQSQVVLQGEKSLGIFLEQSNDYFHITNTEALNLSDNTFLELNFKSSIQFNVGLMIISNIPNVSDQKQELIQLYASDEWKKTYLDLAPLINMGNKNSQYKIYFEGFYDENQVVNAVYLDNLNLVSN
;
A
#
# COMPACT_ATOMS: atom_id res chain seq x y z
N MET A 1 -76.64 18.35 27.14
CA MET A 1 -75.66 17.84 26.14
C MET A 1 -74.49 18.79 25.88
N LYS A 2 -74.70 20.09 25.60
CA LYS A 2 -73.60 21.03 25.25
C LYS A 2 -72.50 21.18 26.33
N GLY A 3 -72.83 21.14 27.62
CA GLY A 3 -71.84 21.31 28.71
C GLY A 3 -70.95 20.09 28.97
N ILE A 4 -71.37 18.88 28.57
CA ILE A 4 -70.59 17.64 28.76
C ILE A 4 -69.54 17.52 27.65
N ILE A 5 -69.91 17.86 26.42
CA ILE A 5 -68.99 17.86 25.26
C ILE A 5 -67.86 18.89 25.46
N ALA A 6 -68.16 20.08 26.00
CA ALA A 6 -67.16 21.08 26.31
C ALA A 6 -66.16 20.59 27.38
N LYS A 7 -66.63 19.97 28.46
CA LYS A 7 -65.75 19.40 29.50
C LYS A 7 -64.86 18.26 28.97
N ILE A 8 -65.41 17.37 28.12
CA ILE A 8 -64.62 16.28 27.53
C ILE A 8 -63.55 16.84 26.59
N MET A 9 -63.87 17.87 25.80
CA MET A 9 -62.94 18.52 24.87
C MET A 9 -61.82 19.30 25.59
N THR A 10 -62.13 19.96 26.71
CA THR A 10 -61.10 20.62 27.55
C THR A 10 -60.19 19.60 28.23
N ILE A 11 -60.73 18.45 28.67
CA ILE A 11 -59.94 17.37 29.27
C ILE A 11 -59.01 16.71 28.24
N THR A 12 -59.47 16.48 27.00
CA THR A 12 -58.61 15.94 25.92
C THR A 12 -57.53 16.92 25.46
N ILE A 13 -57.83 18.22 25.39
CA ILE A 13 -56.84 19.26 25.06
C ILE A 13 -55.80 19.41 26.19
N SER A 14 -56.23 19.30 27.46
CA SER A 14 -55.33 19.34 28.61
C SER A 14 -54.44 18.10 28.76
N THR A 15 -54.84 16.94 28.22
CA THR A 15 -54.01 15.71 28.23
C THR A 15 -53.07 15.62 27.03
N ILE A 16 -53.44 16.21 25.89
CA ILE A 16 -52.55 16.32 24.72
C ILE A 16 -51.43 17.35 24.97
N PHE A 17 -51.69 18.40 25.77
CA PHE A 17 -50.67 19.39 26.12
C PHE A 17 -49.64 18.89 27.16
N THR A 18 -50.01 17.91 27.99
CA THR A 18 -49.07 17.28 28.95
C THR A 18 -48.18 16.22 28.33
N CYS A 19 -48.57 15.61 27.20
CA CYS A 19 -47.71 14.67 26.46
C CYS A 19 -46.62 15.35 25.61
N LEU A 20 -46.71 16.66 25.39
CA LEU A 20 -45.70 17.44 24.62
C LEU A 20 -44.54 17.98 25.46
N ASN A 21 -44.55 17.72 26.78
CA ASN A 21 -43.48 18.15 27.71
C ASN A 21 -42.57 17.00 28.15
N ILE A 22 -42.54 15.88 27.41
CA ILE A 22 -41.40 14.95 27.47
C ILE A 22 -40.26 15.63 26.72
N SER A 23 -39.67 16.64 27.38
CA SER A 23 -38.38 17.20 27.01
C SER A 23 -37.42 16.04 26.84
N CYS A 24 -36.78 15.95 25.67
CA CYS A 24 -35.57 15.16 25.53
C CYS A 24 -34.60 15.71 26.59
N ASN A 25 -34.16 14.85 27.51
CA ASN A 25 -33.24 15.26 28.55
C ASN A 25 -31.85 15.27 27.90
N ASP A 26 -31.43 16.42 27.34
CA ASP A 26 -30.12 16.62 26.71
C ASP A 26 -28.99 16.65 27.76
N ASN A 27 -29.01 15.73 28.72
CA ASN A 27 -27.86 15.47 29.60
C ASN A 27 -26.85 14.56 28.88
N LEU A 28 -26.47 14.94 27.66
CA LEU A 28 -25.32 14.37 26.98
C LEU A 28 -24.09 15.08 27.57
N ILE A 29 -23.50 14.50 28.62
CA ILE A 29 -22.17 14.91 29.06
C ILE A 29 -21.22 14.50 27.94
N ALA A 30 -20.68 15.48 27.21
CA ALA A 30 -19.65 15.22 26.21
C ALA A 30 -18.38 14.78 26.94
N GLU A 31 -17.93 13.56 26.69
CA GLU A 31 -16.63 13.09 27.15
C GLU A 31 -15.51 13.87 26.43
N ILE A 32 -14.55 14.37 27.19
CA ILE A 32 -13.36 15.04 26.66
C ILE A 32 -12.39 13.94 26.21
N PRO A 33 -12.08 13.82 24.91
CA PRO A 33 -11.18 12.79 24.40
C PRO A 33 -9.71 13.11 24.71
N SER A 34 -8.87 12.11 24.56
CA SER A 34 -7.44 12.31 24.23
C SER A 34 -7.24 12.10 22.73
N TYR A 35 -6.08 12.48 22.20
CA TYR A 35 -5.79 12.35 20.77
C TYR A 35 -4.46 11.65 20.53
N ILE A 36 -4.43 10.86 19.46
CA ILE A 36 -3.20 10.32 18.90
C ILE A 36 -3.03 10.86 17.50
N GLU A 37 -1.83 11.31 17.21
CA GLU A 37 -1.45 11.82 15.91
C GLU A 37 -0.23 11.06 15.37
N ILE A 38 -0.34 10.63 14.12
CA ILE A 38 0.77 10.05 13.35
C ILE A 38 0.90 10.83 12.06
N THR A 39 2.08 11.41 11.86
CA THR A 39 2.39 12.19 10.66
C THR A 39 3.11 11.38 9.59
N GLN A 40 3.85 10.36 9.99
CA GLN A 40 4.60 9.46 9.11
C GLN A 40 5.00 8.16 9.82
N PHE A 41 5.37 7.15 9.02
CA PHE A 41 6.15 6.00 9.46
C PHE A 41 7.60 6.18 9.04
N ASN A 42 8.54 5.85 9.93
CA ASN A 42 9.95 5.76 9.60
C ASN A 42 10.28 4.33 9.16
N TYR A 43 10.72 4.13 7.93
CA TYR A 43 11.19 2.85 7.44
C TYR A 43 12.71 2.75 7.53
N TYR A 44 13.21 1.66 8.12
CA TYR A 44 14.63 1.37 8.24
C TYR A 44 15.01 0.15 7.43
N GLN A 45 16.08 0.27 6.67
CA GLN A 45 16.72 -0.82 5.96
C GLN A 45 18.19 -0.88 6.39
N ASN A 46 18.65 -2.03 6.89
CA ASN A 46 20.02 -2.19 7.42
C ASN A 46 20.41 -1.10 8.45
N ASN A 47 19.48 -0.74 9.35
CA ASN A 47 19.62 0.33 10.35
C ASN A 47 19.80 1.75 9.78
N VAL A 48 19.52 1.96 8.49
CA VAL A 48 19.53 3.28 7.84
C VAL A 48 18.09 3.68 7.53
N LEU A 49 17.71 4.91 7.90
CA LEU A 49 16.42 5.49 7.54
C LEU A 49 16.31 5.59 6.01
N ASN A 50 15.30 4.97 5.42
CA ASN A 50 15.12 4.90 3.96
C ASN A 50 13.65 5.06 3.56
N ASN A 51 13.01 6.16 3.99
CA ASN A 51 11.59 6.40 3.74
C ASN A 51 11.23 6.45 2.24
N GLU A 52 12.17 6.78 1.36
CA GLU A 52 11.93 6.84 -0.09
C GLU A 52 11.68 5.45 -0.73
N ASN A 53 12.15 4.39 -0.05
CA ASN A 53 11.97 3.00 -0.51
C ASN A 53 10.71 2.33 0.07
N ALA A 54 9.98 2.99 0.96
CA ALA A 54 8.76 2.47 1.55
C ALA A 54 7.61 3.48 1.46
N GLN A 55 6.52 3.08 0.81
CA GLN A 55 5.32 3.90 0.71
C GLN A 55 4.24 3.36 1.66
N ILE A 56 4.42 3.66 2.94
CA ILE A 56 3.46 3.37 4.01
C ILE A 56 2.45 4.51 4.05
N THR A 57 1.25 4.27 3.53
CA THR A 57 0.20 5.29 3.39
C THR A 57 -0.85 5.21 4.48
N ASP A 58 -0.90 4.09 5.20
CA ASP A 58 -1.97 3.78 6.14
C ASP A 58 -1.41 3.16 7.41
N ALA A 59 -2.18 3.21 8.50
CA ALA A 59 -1.86 2.54 9.74
C ALA A 59 -3.11 1.85 10.32
N TRP A 60 -2.99 0.58 10.69
CA TRP A 60 -4.00 -0.08 11.51
C TRP A 60 -3.61 0.07 12.97
N VAL A 61 -4.48 0.70 13.75
CA VAL A 61 -4.21 1.04 15.14
C VAL A 61 -5.05 0.13 16.04
N THR A 62 -4.38 -0.55 16.96
CA THR A 62 -4.98 -1.30 18.05
C THR A 62 -4.57 -0.63 19.37
N MET A 63 -5.51 -0.51 20.30
CA MET A 63 -5.28 -0.05 21.68
C MET A 63 -5.83 -1.09 22.65
N ASP A 64 -5.01 -1.56 23.59
CA ASP A 64 -5.40 -2.57 24.60
C ASP A 64 -6.06 -3.81 23.99
N ASN A 65 -5.49 -4.30 22.88
CA ASN A 65 -6.00 -5.41 22.08
C ASN A 65 -7.35 -5.15 21.38
N GLN A 66 -7.87 -3.93 21.40
CA GLN A 66 -9.06 -3.52 20.66
C GLN A 66 -8.68 -2.77 19.38
N ASN A 67 -9.25 -3.20 18.25
CA ASN A 67 -9.02 -2.54 16.97
C ASN A 67 -9.75 -1.19 16.93
N LEU A 68 -9.00 -0.10 16.79
CA LEU A 68 -9.54 1.25 16.64
C LEU A 68 -9.89 1.57 15.18
N GLY A 69 -9.22 0.93 14.22
CA GLY A 69 -9.48 1.11 12.80
C GLY A 69 -8.22 1.19 11.94
N ALA A 70 -8.43 1.52 10.67
CA ALA A 70 -7.40 1.80 9.68
C ALA A 70 -7.50 3.26 9.26
N PHE A 71 -6.37 3.97 9.27
CA PHE A 71 -6.32 5.42 9.04
C PHE A 71 -5.26 5.76 8.01
N GLU A 72 -5.58 6.67 7.08
CA GLU A 72 -4.62 7.20 6.12
C GLU A 72 -3.70 8.21 6.79
N ILE A 73 -2.40 8.10 6.55
CA ILE A 73 -1.39 8.99 7.12
C ILE A 73 -1.29 10.27 6.24
N PRO A 74 -1.20 11.47 6.84
CA PRO A 74 -1.22 11.76 8.27
C PRO A 74 -2.64 11.74 8.87
N PHE A 75 -2.79 11.30 10.12
CA PHE A 75 -4.07 11.35 10.83
C PHE A 75 -3.94 11.80 12.27
N ARG A 76 -5.09 12.26 12.79
CA ARG A 76 -5.34 12.47 14.22
C ARG A 76 -6.67 11.82 14.57
N ILE A 77 -6.67 10.90 15.55
CA ILE A 77 -7.88 10.21 15.99
C ILE A 77 -8.20 10.55 17.45
N PRO A 78 -9.49 10.78 17.79
CA PRO A 78 -9.92 10.91 19.18
C PRO A 78 -10.01 9.53 19.83
N ILE A 79 -9.55 9.43 21.07
CA ILE A 79 -9.67 8.26 21.93
C ILE A 79 -10.61 8.60 23.08
N LEU A 80 -11.75 7.91 23.12
CA LEU A 80 -12.77 8.01 24.19
C LEU A 80 -12.57 6.86 25.19
N ASN A 81 -13.07 7.02 26.43
CA ASN A 81 -12.96 6.02 27.49
C ASN A 81 -11.51 5.59 27.83
N ASN A 82 -10.60 6.55 27.95
CA ASN A 82 -9.19 6.35 28.28
C ASN A 82 -8.88 6.32 29.79
N GLU A 83 -9.88 6.10 30.63
CA GLU A 83 -9.71 6.05 32.08
C GLU A 83 -9.41 4.61 32.51
N THR A 84 -8.12 4.31 32.70
CA THR A 84 -7.65 3.12 33.43
C THR A 84 -7.08 3.57 34.78
N GLU A 85 -6.72 2.64 35.69
CA GLU A 85 -6.19 2.99 37.03
C GLU A 85 -4.98 3.94 36.99
N ASN A 86 -4.27 4.03 35.86
CA ASN A 86 -3.12 4.91 35.64
C ASN A 86 -3.13 5.63 34.27
N ASN A 87 -4.24 5.58 33.53
CA ASN A 87 -4.36 6.05 32.13
C ASN A 87 -3.29 5.46 31.18
N ALA A 88 -2.67 4.34 31.52
CA ALA A 88 -1.71 3.66 30.64
C ALA A 88 -2.47 2.77 29.65
N HIS A 89 -2.03 2.83 28.39
CA HIS A 89 -2.60 2.12 27.26
C HIS A 89 -1.48 1.55 26.39
N SER A 90 -1.70 0.34 25.86
CA SER A 90 -0.78 -0.32 24.95
C SER A 90 -1.25 -0.17 23.51
N PHE A 91 -0.40 0.38 22.65
CA PHE A 91 -0.68 0.57 21.23
C PHE A 91 0.11 -0.41 20.38
N ILE A 92 -0.58 -1.01 19.40
CA ILE A 92 0.03 -1.78 18.32
C ILE A 92 -0.38 -1.14 17.01
N ILE A 93 0.60 -0.72 16.22
CA ILE A 93 0.40 0.03 14.98
C ILE A 93 1.02 -0.76 13.84
N TYR A 94 0.18 -1.29 12.96
CA TYR A 94 0.63 -2.04 11.78
C TYR A 94 0.77 -1.07 10.59
N PRO A 95 1.92 -1.07 9.91
CA PRO A 95 2.10 -0.28 8.70
C PRO A 95 1.23 -0.83 7.56
N GLY A 96 0.63 0.10 6.84
CA GLY A 96 -0.34 -0.16 5.79
C GLY A 96 0.08 0.37 4.44
N ILE A 97 -0.27 -0.36 3.38
CA ILE A 97 0.05 0.00 1.99
C ILE A 97 -1.22 -0.04 1.11
N LYS A 98 -1.14 0.63 -0.04
CA LYS A 98 -2.11 0.49 -1.15
C LYS A 98 -1.61 -0.59 -2.11
N VAL A 99 -2.33 -1.71 -2.20
CA VAL A 99 -2.00 -2.83 -3.10
C VAL A 99 -2.35 -2.47 -4.53
N ASN A 100 -1.44 -2.79 -5.47
CA ASN A 100 -1.60 -2.54 -6.90
C ASN A 100 -1.88 -1.06 -7.24
N GLY A 101 -1.46 -0.12 -6.37
CA GLY A 101 -1.76 1.31 -6.52
C GLY A 101 -3.25 1.68 -6.41
N ILE A 102 -4.13 0.74 -6.06
CA ILE A 102 -5.58 0.95 -5.97
C ILE A 102 -5.91 1.47 -4.57
N SER A 103 -6.40 2.71 -4.48
CA SER A 103 -6.70 3.35 -3.19
C SER A 103 -7.77 2.63 -2.35
N ALA A 104 -8.62 1.81 -2.97
CA ALA A 104 -9.63 1.01 -2.28
C ALA A 104 -9.06 -0.29 -1.67
N THR A 105 -7.88 -0.73 -2.10
CA THR A 105 -7.27 -2.01 -1.68
C THR A 105 -6.12 -1.74 -0.73
N ARG A 106 -6.46 -1.42 0.52
CA ARG A 106 -5.48 -1.14 1.58
C ARG A 106 -5.32 -2.35 2.48
N ILE A 107 -4.09 -2.72 2.81
CA ILE A 107 -3.80 -3.86 3.71
C ILE A 107 -2.77 -3.49 4.77
N LYS A 108 -2.77 -4.23 5.89
CA LYS A 108 -1.59 -4.34 6.75
C LYS A 108 -0.50 -5.04 5.94
N TYR A 109 0.66 -4.41 5.75
CA TYR A 109 1.70 -5.06 4.95
C TYR A 109 2.36 -6.18 5.75
N PRO A 110 2.25 -7.44 5.33
CA PRO A 110 2.61 -8.58 6.18
C PRO A 110 4.12 -8.76 6.38
N TYR A 111 4.95 -8.09 5.59
CA TYR A 111 6.40 -8.19 5.65
C TYR A 111 7.05 -7.07 6.47
N TYR A 112 6.28 -6.11 6.98
CA TYR A 112 6.80 -5.06 7.83
C TYR A 112 6.52 -5.33 9.31
N GLU A 113 7.49 -4.98 10.15
CA GLU A 113 7.34 -5.03 11.61
C GLU A 113 6.26 -4.05 12.10
N ARG A 114 5.50 -4.48 13.10
CA ARG A 114 4.55 -3.61 13.78
C ARG A 114 5.27 -2.74 14.81
N PHE A 115 4.77 -1.54 15.04
CA PHE A 115 5.25 -0.67 16.10
C PHE A 115 4.43 -0.88 17.37
N GLU A 116 5.09 -1.08 18.50
CA GLU A 116 4.45 -1.26 19.82
C GLU A 116 4.94 -0.19 20.78
N ILE A 117 4.01 0.41 21.54
CA ILE A 117 4.35 1.38 22.58
C ILE A 117 3.31 1.35 23.70
N ASP A 118 3.79 1.41 24.94
CA ASP A 118 2.97 1.73 26.10
C ASP A 118 3.08 3.23 26.40
N THR A 119 1.95 3.91 26.52
CA THR A 119 1.92 5.36 26.77
C THR A 119 0.76 5.74 27.69
N ILE A 120 0.79 6.97 28.22
CA ILE A 120 -0.24 7.50 29.10
C ILE A 120 -1.07 8.50 28.32
N LEU A 121 -2.39 8.33 28.32
CA LEU A 121 -3.31 9.26 27.67
C LEU A 121 -3.79 10.34 28.65
N GLU A 122 -3.68 11.61 28.24
CA GLU A 122 -4.22 12.75 28.99
C GLU A 122 -5.39 13.37 28.22
N LYS A 123 -6.48 13.71 28.91
CA LYS A 123 -7.65 14.36 28.30
C LYS A 123 -7.25 15.72 27.74
N ASP A 124 -7.82 16.07 26.59
CA ASP A 124 -7.54 17.31 25.85
C ASP A 124 -6.07 17.45 25.39
N ALA A 125 -5.28 16.36 25.47
CA ALA A 125 -3.90 16.32 24.99
C ALA A 125 -3.75 15.52 23.71
N ILE A 126 -2.70 15.83 22.95
CA ILE A 126 -2.30 15.12 21.73
C ILE A 126 -0.98 14.41 22.00
N ILE A 127 -0.97 13.10 21.75
CA ILE A 127 0.26 12.31 21.71
C ILE A 127 0.70 12.18 20.26
N HIS A 128 1.89 12.69 19.98
CA HIS A 128 2.54 12.53 18.68
C HIS A 128 3.35 11.24 18.69
N LEU A 129 2.92 10.25 17.91
CA LEU A 129 3.66 9.01 17.71
C LEU A 129 4.44 9.07 16.41
N THR A 130 5.73 8.73 16.47
CA THR A 130 6.62 8.53 15.31
C THR A 130 6.96 7.05 15.20
N PRO A 131 6.03 6.22 14.69
CA PRO A 131 6.28 4.79 14.58
C PRO A 131 7.40 4.51 13.58
N SER A 132 8.15 3.44 13.85
CA SER A 132 9.20 2.94 12.98
C SER A 132 8.94 1.49 12.59
N THR A 133 9.40 1.10 11.42
CA THR A 133 9.29 -0.27 10.91
C THR A 133 10.49 -0.63 10.04
N SER A 134 10.63 -1.92 9.76
CA SER A 134 11.59 -2.55 8.86
C SER A 134 10.95 -3.84 8.32
N TYR A 135 11.63 -4.55 7.43
CA TYR A 135 11.22 -5.92 7.13
C TYR A 135 11.28 -6.80 8.37
N THR A 136 10.40 -7.81 8.46
CA THR A 136 10.45 -8.82 9.51
C THR A 136 11.61 -9.79 9.29
N GLU A 137 12.04 -10.50 10.35
CA GLU A 137 13.13 -11.48 10.24
C GLU A 137 12.79 -12.66 9.32
N GLN A 138 11.50 -12.96 9.11
CA GLN A 138 11.04 -14.04 8.23
C GLN A 138 10.88 -13.59 6.77
N THR A 139 11.03 -12.30 6.49
CA THR A 139 10.89 -11.77 5.14
C THR A 139 12.05 -12.23 4.27
N ASN A 140 11.71 -12.92 3.18
CA ASN A 140 12.63 -13.30 2.12
C ASN A 140 12.61 -12.25 1.01
N LEU A 141 13.80 -11.70 0.73
CA LEU A 141 14.04 -10.78 -0.39
C LEU A 141 14.78 -11.53 -1.49
N TYR A 142 14.14 -11.74 -2.63
CA TYR A 142 14.74 -12.50 -3.73
C TYR A 142 15.89 -11.75 -4.40
N PHE A 143 15.66 -10.48 -4.74
CA PHE A 143 16.70 -9.61 -5.28
C PHE A 143 17.34 -8.87 -4.11
N THR A 144 18.60 -9.17 -3.84
CA THR A 144 19.32 -8.52 -2.74
C THR A 144 20.08 -7.31 -3.26
N GLN A 145 20.37 -6.35 -2.37
CA GLN A 145 21.29 -5.28 -2.72
C GLN A 145 22.68 -5.88 -3.00
N PRO A 146 23.40 -5.42 -4.04
CA PRO A 146 23.11 -4.22 -4.84
C PRO A 146 22.36 -4.51 -6.16
N GLU A 147 21.90 -5.75 -6.40
CA GLU A 147 21.24 -6.17 -7.64
C GLU A 147 19.85 -5.55 -7.81
N SER A 148 19.07 -5.46 -6.74
CA SER A 148 17.75 -4.81 -6.74
C SER A 148 17.78 -3.31 -7.10
N GLN A 149 18.96 -2.69 -7.00
CA GLN A 149 19.24 -1.28 -7.32
C GLN A 149 19.92 -1.10 -8.68
N PHE A 150 20.12 -2.19 -9.45
CA PHE A 150 20.78 -2.13 -10.75
C PHE A 150 22.21 -1.55 -10.73
N GLU A 151 22.88 -1.67 -9.58
CA GLU A 151 24.24 -1.16 -9.40
C GLU A 151 25.31 -2.14 -9.94
N ASN A 152 24.97 -3.43 -9.96
CA ASN A 152 25.80 -4.48 -10.51
C ASN A 152 25.88 -4.43 -12.05
N GLY A 153 27.00 -4.92 -12.61
CA GLY A 153 27.20 -4.97 -14.06
C GLY A 153 26.32 -5.98 -14.80
N ASN A 154 25.71 -6.93 -14.09
CA ASN A 154 24.76 -7.89 -14.65
C ASN A 154 23.33 -7.44 -14.32
N ASN A 155 22.52 -7.20 -15.35
CA ASN A 155 21.13 -6.82 -15.16
C ASN A 155 20.28 -8.05 -14.82
N ILE A 156 19.49 -7.96 -13.74
CA ILE A 156 18.47 -8.96 -13.39
C ILE A 156 17.30 -8.98 -14.39
N LEU A 157 17.19 -7.93 -15.22
CA LEU A 157 16.22 -7.76 -16.29
C LEU A 157 16.89 -7.74 -17.67
N ALA A 158 16.27 -8.39 -18.65
CA ALA A 158 16.74 -8.45 -20.04
C ALA A 158 15.58 -8.41 -21.02
N ALA A 159 15.85 -7.94 -22.24
CA ALA A 159 14.89 -8.00 -23.34
C ALA A 159 14.56 -9.45 -23.72
N SER A 160 13.28 -9.72 -23.96
CA SER A 160 12.85 -10.97 -24.57
C SER A 160 13.12 -10.96 -26.08
N LEU A 161 12.92 -12.11 -26.73
CA LEU A 161 13.01 -12.23 -28.19
C LEU A 161 11.94 -11.42 -28.95
N LEU A 162 10.92 -10.90 -28.25
CA LEU A 162 9.87 -10.08 -28.84
C LEU A 162 10.22 -8.59 -28.83
N SER A 163 11.17 -8.18 -27.98
CA SER A 163 11.52 -6.78 -27.76
C SER A 163 12.42 -6.26 -28.89
N ASP A 164 12.16 -5.06 -29.39
CA ASP A 164 13.11 -4.33 -30.25
C ASP A 164 14.02 -3.40 -29.44
N THR A 165 13.65 -3.15 -28.18
CA THR A 165 14.33 -2.25 -27.27
C THR A 165 15.01 -3.01 -26.13
N MET A 166 16.25 -2.61 -25.81
CA MET A 166 17.03 -3.18 -24.71
C MET A 166 16.95 -2.29 -23.46
N PRO A 167 16.88 -2.86 -22.24
CA PRO A 167 17.04 -2.10 -21.03
C PRO A 167 18.53 -1.83 -20.78
N ILE A 168 18.87 -0.64 -20.30
CA ILE A 168 20.24 -0.24 -19.99
C ILE A 168 20.35 0.27 -18.56
N THR A 169 21.51 0.09 -17.93
CA THR A 169 21.83 0.79 -16.68
C THR A 169 22.34 2.19 -16.99
N GLN A 170 21.86 3.17 -16.24
CA GLN A 170 22.18 4.58 -16.46
C GLN A 170 22.24 5.35 -15.13
N SER A 171 22.91 6.50 -15.12
CA SER A 171 23.22 7.28 -13.91
C SER A 171 22.66 8.71 -13.90
N GLN A 172 21.82 9.08 -14.87
CA GLN A 172 21.23 10.42 -14.97
C GLN A 172 19.93 10.54 -14.17
N VAL A 173 19.08 9.52 -14.20
CA VAL A 173 17.79 9.49 -13.48
C VAL A 173 17.79 8.35 -12.48
N VAL A 174 18.26 8.61 -11.26
CA VAL A 174 18.48 7.59 -10.22
C VAL A 174 17.59 7.91 -9.02
N LEU A 175 16.96 6.91 -8.41
CA LEU A 175 16.27 7.10 -7.13
C LEU A 175 17.27 6.95 -5.98
N GLN A 176 17.99 5.82 -5.96
CA GLN A 176 18.92 5.49 -4.89
C GLN A 176 20.22 4.92 -5.46
N GLY A 177 21.36 5.27 -4.85
CA GLY A 177 22.67 4.80 -5.30
C GLY A 177 23.25 5.64 -6.43
N GLU A 178 23.92 5.00 -7.38
CA GLU A 178 24.59 5.60 -8.54
C GLU A 178 23.91 5.27 -9.87
N LYS A 179 23.05 4.24 -9.93
CA LYS A 179 22.43 3.75 -11.16
C LYS A 179 20.96 3.40 -10.97
N SER A 180 20.25 3.40 -12.08
CA SER A 180 18.93 2.75 -12.21
C SER A 180 18.82 2.12 -13.60
N LEU A 181 17.77 1.33 -13.82
CA LEU A 181 17.48 0.78 -15.15
C LEU A 181 16.67 1.78 -15.96
N GLY A 182 17.10 2.07 -17.19
CA GLY A 182 16.37 2.89 -18.16
C GLY A 182 15.99 2.08 -19.40
N ILE A 183 14.80 2.33 -19.91
CA ILE A 183 14.28 1.79 -21.17
C ILE A 183 13.86 3.00 -22.01
N PHE A 184 14.40 3.13 -23.22
CA PHE A 184 14.21 4.29 -24.08
C PHE A 184 13.64 3.84 -25.42
N LEU A 185 12.43 4.32 -25.74
CA LEU A 185 11.78 4.01 -27.01
C LEU A 185 11.96 5.17 -28.00
N GLU A 186 12.07 4.81 -29.27
CA GLU A 186 12.12 5.73 -30.39
C GLU A 186 11.15 5.24 -31.47
N GLN A 187 10.82 6.06 -32.46
CA GLN A 187 9.91 5.65 -33.52
C GLN A 187 10.42 4.41 -34.32
N SER A 188 11.73 4.15 -34.32
CA SER A 188 12.31 2.96 -34.96
C SER A 188 12.41 1.72 -34.06
N ASN A 189 12.33 1.91 -32.75
CA ASN A 189 12.33 0.85 -31.73
C ASN A 189 11.19 1.18 -30.77
N ASP A 190 9.98 0.80 -31.14
CA ASP A 190 8.73 1.33 -30.59
C ASP A 190 8.11 0.40 -29.55
N TYR A 191 8.79 -0.70 -29.20
CA TYR A 191 8.25 -1.72 -28.33
C TYR A 191 9.31 -2.38 -27.44
N PHE A 192 9.08 -2.33 -26.12
CA PHE A 192 9.85 -3.14 -25.19
C PHE A 192 9.02 -4.28 -24.60
N HIS A 193 9.68 -5.42 -24.44
CA HIS A 193 9.22 -6.53 -23.63
C HIS A 193 10.38 -7.09 -22.81
N ILE A 194 10.49 -6.62 -21.58
CA ILE A 194 11.58 -6.94 -20.66
C ILE A 194 11.13 -7.97 -19.65
N THR A 195 11.95 -9.00 -19.39
CA THR A 195 11.69 -9.99 -18.35
C THR A 195 12.86 -10.11 -17.40
N ASN A 196 12.65 -10.69 -16.22
CA ASN A 196 13.80 -11.15 -15.45
C ASN A 196 14.51 -12.33 -16.16
N THR A 197 15.81 -12.49 -15.90
CA THR A 197 16.67 -13.42 -16.64
C THR A 197 16.37 -14.88 -16.33
N GLU A 198 16.25 -15.22 -15.05
CA GLU A 198 16.02 -16.59 -14.57
C GLU A 198 14.54 -16.94 -14.39
N ALA A 199 14.18 -18.22 -14.43
CA ALA A 199 12.83 -18.67 -14.07
C ALA A 199 12.67 -18.71 -12.54
N LEU A 200 11.55 -18.20 -12.05
CA LEU A 200 11.27 -18.01 -10.62
C LEU A 200 10.30 -19.07 -10.11
N ASN A 201 10.54 -19.55 -8.89
CA ASN A 201 9.56 -20.33 -8.13
C ASN A 201 8.89 -19.38 -7.13
N LEU A 202 7.66 -18.98 -7.40
CA LEU A 202 6.93 -18.02 -6.58
C LEU A 202 5.88 -18.72 -5.72
N SER A 203 5.73 -18.25 -4.48
CA SER A 203 4.65 -18.63 -3.58
C SER A 203 3.47 -17.66 -3.68
N ASP A 204 2.27 -18.10 -3.30
CA ASP A 204 1.05 -17.30 -3.34
C ASP A 204 1.08 -16.04 -2.45
N ASN A 205 2.02 -15.96 -1.50
CA ASN A 205 2.33 -14.78 -0.70
C ASN A 205 3.50 -13.96 -1.28
N THR A 206 3.67 -13.89 -2.60
CA THR A 206 4.75 -13.07 -3.20
C THR A 206 4.22 -11.71 -3.63
N PHE A 207 4.90 -10.65 -3.17
CA PHE A 207 4.73 -9.30 -3.69
C PHE A 207 5.91 -8.91 -4.59
N LEU A 208 5.62 -8.20 -5.68
CA LEU A 208 6.62 -7.44 -6.41
C LEU A 208 6.62 -6.01 -5.87
N GLU A 209 7.74 -5.61 -5.29
CA GLU A 209 8.04 -4.24 -4.94
C GLU A 209 8.87 -3.56 -6.03
N LEU A 210 8.51 -2.33 -6.39
CA LEU A 210 9.19 -1.60 -7.45
C LEU A 210 9.07 -0.09 -7.26
N ASN A 211 10.17 0.63 -7.45
CA ASN A 211 10.11 2.06 -7.73
C ASN A 211 10.19 2.30 -9.23
N PHE A 212 9.33 3.18 -9.75
CA PHE A 212 9.36 3.56 -11.16
C PHE A 212 9.12 5.05 -11.36
N LYS A 213 9.70 5.58 -12.44
CA LYS A 213 9.42 6.91 -13.02
C LYS A 213 9.29 6.72 -14.52
N SER A 214 8.28 7.31 -15.16
CA SER A 214 7.99 6.98 -16.56
C SER A 214 7.24 8.10 -17.26
N SER A 215 7.59 8.38 -18.52
CA SER A 215 6.83 9.30 -19.37
C SER A 215 5.68 8.62 -20.12
N ILE A 216 5.66 7.28 -20.16
CA ILE A 216 4.61 6.47 -20.78
C ILE A 216 3.96 5.53 -19.75
N GLN A 217 2.78 5.02 -20.09
CA GLN A 217 2.22 3.88 -19.37
C GLN A 217 2.85 2.57 -19.83
N PHE A 218 2.94 1.60 -18.95
CA PHE A 218 3.47 0.27 -19.26
C PHE A 218 2.80 -0.80 -18.39
N ASN A 219 2.84 -2.04 -18.86
CA ASN A 219 2.12 -3.15 -18.29
C ASN A 219 3.09 -4.04 -17.53
N VAL A 220 2.65 -4.56 -16.38
CA VAL A 220 3.41 -5.47 -15.53
C VAL A 220 2.60 -6.74 -15.34
N GLY A 221 3.27 -7.89 -15.40
CA GLY A 221 2.61 -9.17 -15.18
C GLY A 221 3.58 -10.34 -15.07
N LEU A 222 3.05 -11.55 -15.20
CA LEU A 222 3.81 -12.79 -15.17
C LEU A 222 3.72 -13.54 -16.50
N MET A 223 4.86 -14.03 -16.95
CA MET A 223 4.95 -15.15 -17.88
C MET A 223 4.90 -16.44 -17.06
N ILE A 224 3.85 -17.23 -17.23
CA ILE A 224 3.69 -18.54 -16.60
C ILE A 224 4.35 -19.57 -17.52
N ILE A 225 5.50 -20.08 -17.09
CA ILE A 225 6.30 -21.05 -17.83
C ILE A 225 5.74 -22.44 -17.59
N SER A 226 5.37 -23.12 -18.68
CA SER A 226 4.85 -24.47 -18.62
C SER A 226 5.96 -25.50 -18.68
N ASN A 227 6.04 -26.36 -17.67
CA ASN A 227 6.93 -27.53 -17.67
C ASN A 227 6.32 -28.76 -18.37
N ILE A 228 5.20 -28.59 -19.08
CA ILE A 228 4.54 -29.64 -19.86
C ILE A 228 4.95 -29.52 -21.32
N PRO A 229 5.49 -30.59 -21.95
CA PRO A 229 5.84 -30.58 -23.37
C PRO A 229 4.66 -30.16 -24.26
N ASN A 230 4.92 -29.29 -25.24
CA ASN A 230 3.95 -28.77 -26.22
C ASN A 230 2.83 -27.87 -25.64
N VAL A 231 2.96 -27.43 -24.39
CA VAL A 231 2.12 -26.36 -23.84
C VAL A 231 2.92 -25.07 -23.87
N SER A 232 2.38 -24.04 -24.53
CA SER A 232 3.03 -22.73 -24.61
C SER A 232 2.99 -22.00 -23.27
N ASP A 233 4.03 -21.22 -23.01
CA ASP A 233 4.05 -20.25 -21.91
C ASP A 233 2.89 -19.25 -22.06
N GLN A 234 2.35 -18.80 -20.93
CA GLN A 234 1.21 -17.89 -20.91
C GLN A 234 1.64 -16.54 -20.34
N LYS A 235 1.49 -15.47 -21.13
CA LYS A 235 1.61 -14.09 -20.64
C LYS A 235 0.31 -13.68 -19.96
N GLN A 236 0.38 -13.29 -18.70
CA GLN A 236 -0.77 -12.80 -17.93
C GLN A 236 -0.44 -11.43 -17.34
N GLU A 237 -1.25 -10.44 -17.71
CA GLU A 237 -1.11 -9.09 -17.18
C GLU A 237 -1.71 -8.99 -15.78
N LEU A 238 -0.99 -8.32 -14.87
CA LEU A 238 -1.52 -7.98 -13.55
C LEU A 238 -2.16 -6.59 -13.59
N ILE A 239 -1.41 -5.61 -14.11
CA ILE A 239 -1.80 -4.20 -14.08
C ILE A 239 -1.04 -3.37 -15.12
N GLN A 240 -1.66 -2.27 -15.55
CA GLN A 240 -1.01 -1.17 -16.24
C GLN A 240 -0.63 -0.06 -15.26
N LEU A 241 0.65 0.31 -15.23
CA LEU A 241 1.19 1.44 -14.49
C LEU A 241 1.19 2.68 -15.39
N TYR A 242 0.60 3.78 -14.90
CA TYR A 242 0.52 5.04 -15.63
C TYR A 242 1.79 5.88 -15.47
N ALA A 243 2.03 6.76 -16.44
CA ALA A 243 3.12 7.72 -16.41
C ALA A 243 3.17 8.55 -15.11
N SER A 244 4.39 8.93 -14.72
CA SER A 244 4.69 9.72 -13.54
C SER A 244 6.00 10.46 -13.73
N ASP A 245 5.95 11.78 -13.57
CA ASP A 245 7.15 12.63 -13.56
C ASP A 245 7.95 12.50 -12.25
N GLU A 246 7.37 11.90 -11.22
CA GLU A 246 8.03 11.60 -9.94
C GLU A 246 8.20 10.10 -9.75
N TRP A 247 9.22 9.70 -8.98
CA TRP A 247 9.39 8.31 -8.57
C TRP A 247 8.21 7.86 -7.70
N LYS A 248 7.61 6.72 -8.07
CA LYS A 248 6.51 6.09 -7.33
C LYS A 248 6.94 4.69 -6.90
N LYS A 249 6.70 4.37 -5.62
CA LYS A 249 6.78 2.99 -5.12
C LYS A 249 5.44 2.30 -5.42
N THR A 250 5.48 1.03 -5.81
CA THR A 250 4.29 0.19 -5.91
C THR A 250 4.54 -1.16 -5.27
N TYR A 251 3.47 -1.73 -4.73
CA TYR A 251 3.41 -3.06 -4.12
C TYR A 251 2.39 -3.88 -4.90
N LEU A 252 2.88 -4.82 -5.68
CA LEU A 252 2.06 -5.62 -6.59
C LEU A 252 1.85 -7.01 -6.01
N ASP A 253 0.60 -7.34 -5.66
CA ASP A 253 0.24 -8.68 -5.21
C ASP A 253 0.21 -9.63 -6.42
N LEU A 254 1.15 -10.58 -6.46
CA LEU A 254 1.27 -11.53 -7.56
C LEU A 254 0.37 -12.77 -7.40
N ALA A 255 -0.27 -12.96 -6.24
CA ALA A 255 -1.08 -14.13 -5.93
C ALA A 255 -2.12 -14.45 -7.01
N PRO A 256 -2.86 -13.48 -7.58
CA PRO A 256 -3.87 -13.78 -8.61
C PRO A 256 -3.28 -14.46 -9.84
N LEU A 257 -2.07 -14.07 -10.26
CA LEU A 257 -1.41 -14.65 -11.44
C LEU A 257 -0.70 -15.97 -11.12
N ILE A 258 -0.09 -16.08 -9.94
CA ILE A 258 0.55 -17.32 -9.47
C ILE A 258 -0.49 -18.44 -9.38
N ASN A 259 -1.69 -18.14 -8.89
CA ASN A 259 -2.79 -19.09 -8.76
C ASN A 259 -3.39 -19.55 -10.11
N MET A 260 -3.02 -18.91 -11.23
CA MET A 260 -3.36 -19.41 -12.57
C MET A 260 -2.41 -20.51 -13.05
N GLY A 261 -1.20 -20.57 -12.50
CA GLY A 261 -0.25 -21.64 -12.73
C GLY A 261 -0.62 -22.92 -11.98
N ASN A 262 0.21 -23.95 -12.14
CA ASN A 262 0.12 -25.18 -11.34
C ASN A 262 1.35 -25.30 -10.42
N LYS A 263 1.36 -26.31 -9.55
CA LYS A 263 2.47 -26.53 -8.58
C LYS A 263 3.87 -26.68 -9.19
N ASN A 264 3.96 -27.00 -10.49
CA ASN A 264 5.21 -27.14 -11.22
C ASN A 264 5.48 -25.95 -12.15
N SER A 265 4.62 -24.93 -12.16
CA SER A 265 4.83 -23.73 -12.97
C SER A 265 5.98 -22.92 -12.40
N GLN A 266 6.79 -22.38 -13.30
CA GLN A 266 7.75 -21.34 -12.98
C GLN A 266 7.27 -20.02 -13.60
N TYR A 267 7.85 -18.91 -13.15
CA TYR A 267 7.36 -17.60 -13.54
C TYR A 267 8.52 -16.72 -14.00
N LYS A 268 8.23 -15.80 -14.90
CA LYS A 268 9.05 -14.61 -15.11
C LYS A 268 8.18 -13.37 -14.94
N ILE A 269 8.69 -12.36 -14.26
CA ILE A 269 8.10 -11.04 -14.29
C ILE A 269 8.33 -10.47 -15.69
N TYR A 270 7.33 -9.83 -16.27
CA TYR A 270 7.50 -9.02 -17.47
C TYR A 270 7.07 -7.58 -17.27
N PHE A 271 7.72 -6.70 -18.03
CA PHE A 271 7.39 -5.31 -18.25
C PHE A 271 7.22 -5.11 -19.75
N GLU A 272 6.12 -4.49 -20.16
CA GLU A 272 5.79 -4.29 -21.57
C GLU A 272 5.26 -2.87 -21.82
N GLY A 273 5.72 -2.22 -22.88
CA GLY A 273 5.25 -0.89 -23.22
C GLY A 273 5.54 -0.53 -24.67
N PHE A 274 4.84 0.50 -25.13
CA PHE A 274 4.87 0.98 -26.51
C PHE A 274 5.23 2.46 -26.54
N TYR A 275 5.85 2.88 -27.63
CA TYR A 275 6.11 4.28 -27.92
C TYR A 275 4.79 5.05 -28.00
N ASP A 276 4.73 6.19 -27.34
CA ASP A 276 3.64 7.15 -27.40
C ASP A 276 4.09 8.39 -28.18
N GLU A 277 3.52 8.57 -29.37
CA GLU A 277 3.78 9.72 -30.26
C GLU A 277 3.36 11.07 -29.65
N ASN A 278 2.53 11.06 -28.60
CA ASN A 278 2.13 12.26 -27.88
C ASN A 278 3.16 12.69 -26.82
N GLN A 279 4.14 11.84 -26.52
CA GLN A 279 5.20 12.15 -25.56
C GLN A 279 6.47 12.62 -26.27
N VAL A 280 7.05 13.72 -25.76
CA VAL A 280 8.34 14.22 -26.24
C VAL A 280 9.48 13.27 -25.87
N VAL A 281 9.38 12.64 -24.70
CA VAL A 281 10.33 11.66 -24.18
C VAL A 281 9.57 10.37 -23.99
N ASN A 282 10.13 9.24 -24.46
CA ASN A 282 9.56 7.92 -24.25
C ASN A 282 10.55 7.08 -23.43
N ALA A 283 10.48 7.21 -22.11
CA ALA A 283 11.41 6.58 -21.19
C ALA A 283 10.69 5.98 -19.99
N VAL A 284 11.12 4.79 -19.60
CA VAL A 284 10.73 4.11 -18.36
C VAL A 284 12.00 3.91 -17.53
N TYR A 285 11.95 4.32 -16.26
CA TYR A 285 13.02 4.13 -15.29
C TYR A 285 12.53 3.24 -14.15
N LEU A 286 13.33 2.22 -13.81
CA LEU A 286 13.04 1.26 -12.74
C LEU A 286 14.19 1.26 -11.73
N ASP A 287 13.84 1.20 -10.44
CA ASP A 287 14.79 1.11 -9.33
C ASP A 287 14.17 0.31 -8.16
N ASN A 288 15.00 -0.15 -7.22
CA ASN A 288 14.59 -0.89 -6.02
C ASN A 288 13.58 -2.03 -6.31
N LEU A 289 13.86 -2.84 -7.34
CA LEU A 289 13.02 -3.97 -7.73
C LEU A 289 13.28 -5.16 -6.81
N ASN A 290 12.24 -5.66 -6.12
CA ASN A 290 12.34 -6.84 -5.28
C ASN A 290 11.12 -7.76 -5.37
N LEU A 291 11.35 -9.04 -5.11
CA LEU A 291 10.29 -9.99 -4.79
C LEU A 291 10.35 -10.30 -3.30
N VAL A 292 9.23 -10.08 -2.64
CA VAL A 292 9.12 -10.16 -1.18
C VAL A 292 8.11 -11.23 -0.83
N SER A 293 8.54 -12.20 -0.03
CA SER A 293 7.71 -13.30 0.46
C SER A 293 8.12 -13.72 1.86
N ASN A 294 7.40 -14.68 2.46
CA ASN A 294 7.82 -15.39 3.67
C ASN A 294 8.02 -16.86 3.35
#